data_AF-A0A2D5YQZ6-F1
#
_entry.id   AF-A0A2D5YQZ6-F1
#
_cell.length_a   1.000
_cell.length_b   1.000
_cell.length_c   1.000
_cell.angle_alpha   90.00
_cell.angle_beta   90.00
_cell.angle_gamma   90.00
#
_symmetry.space_group_name_H-M   'P 1'
#
loop_
_entity.id
_entity.type
_entity.pdbx_description
1 polymer ?
#
loop_
_entity_poly.entity_id
_entity_poly.type
_entity_poly.pdbx_seq_one_letter_code
_entity_poly.pdbx_strand_id
1 'polypeptide(L)'
;MSHTEEAFHKRNDNQSSLHIETELFKPLSDAKLQILKEICADIDPFRPLSEELTLKLQEIGVQELEDPFKLTNHLLRTLEENINYRRQNEQASRATPSKH
;
A
#
# COMPACT_ATOMS: atom_id res chain seq x y z
N MET A 1 33.17 -1.55 -44.14
CA MET A 1 33.49 -1.10 -42.77
C MET A 1 32.22 -1.23 -41.98
N SER A 2 32.25 -2.14 -41.02
CA SER A 2 31.08 -2.73 -40.37
C SER A 2 30.47 -1.79 -39.32
N HIS A 3 29.15 -1.91 -39.20
CA HIS A 3 28.25 -1.28 -38.24
C HIS A 3 28.79 -1.23 -36.80
N THR A 4 28.67 -0.08 -36.14
CA THR A 4 28.60 0.08 -34.67
C THR A 4 27.93 1.44 -34.41
N GLU A 5 27.00 1.66 -33.50
CA GLU A 5 26.13 0.82 -32.69
C GLU A 5 25.11 1.83 -32.12
N GLU A 6 23.83 1.49 -32.17
CA GLU A 6 22.74 2.30 -31.66
C GLU A 6 22.98 2.65 -30.18
N ALA A 7 22.80 3.93 -29.84
CA ALA A 7 22.80 4.42 -28.48
C ALA A 7 21.56 3.87 -27.74
N PHE A 8 21.68 2.65 -27.24
CA PHE A 8 20.72 2.03 -26.34
C PHE A 8 20.60 2.89 -25.09
N HIS A 9 19.42 3.48 -24.93
CA HIS A 9 18.98 4.12 -23.71
C HIS A 9 19.05 3.09 -22.58
N LYS A 10 20.03 3.26 -21.67
CA LYS A 10 20.05 2.57 -20.38
C LYS A 10 18.82 3.01 -19.59
N ARG A 11 17.70 2.30 -19.77
CA ARG A 11 16.63 2.28 -18.78
C ARG A 11 17.24 1.62 -17.55
N ASN A 12 17.55 2.44 -16.56
CA ASN A 12 17.92 2.02 -15.23
C ASN A 12 16.71 1.29 -14.64
N ASP A 13 16.63 -0.02 -14.89
CA ASP A 13 15.71 -0.97 -14.26
C ASP A 13 16.16 -1.11 -12.80
N ASN A 14 15.93 -0.06 -12.01
CA ASN A 14 16.07 -0.14 -10.57
C ASN A 14 14.83 -0.89 -10.06
N GLN A 15 14.82 -2.20 -10.23
CA GLN A 15 14.08 -3.12 -9.37
C GLN A 15 14.68 -3.08 -7.97
N SER A 16 14.60 -1.92 -7.32
CA SER A 16 14.54 -1.86 -5.85
C SER A 16 13.19 -2.48 -5.53
N SER A 17 13.23 -3.80 -5.38
CA SER A 17 12.14 -4.61 -4.91
C SER A 17 11.79 -4.08 -3.53
N LEU A 18 10.79 -3.19 -3.47
CA LEU A 18 10.15 -2.79 -2.24
C LEU A 18 9.72 -4.07 -1.53
N HIS A 19 10.48 -4.47 -0.52
CA HIS A 19 10.08 -5.52 0.42
C HIS A 19 9.02 -4.91 1.36
N ILE A 20 7.91 -4.45 0.78
CA ILE A 20 6.69 -4.27 1.54
C ILE A 20 6.17 -5.69 1.73
N GLU A 21 6.70 -6.36 2.76
CA GLU A 21 6.30 -7.71 3.11
C GLU A 21 4.77 -7.76 3.14
N THR A 22 4.25 -8.59 2.22
CA THR A 22 2.93 -9.18 1.95
C THR A 22 1.86 -9.21 3.07
N GLU A 23 2.14 -8.78 4.29
CA GLU A 23 1.24 -8.82 5.45
C GLU A 23 0.11 -7.76 5.39
N LEU A 24 0.24 -6.69 4.60
CA LEU A 24 -0.79 -5.63 4.48
C LEU A 24 -2.01 -6.03 3.63
N PHE A 25 -1.94 -7.12 2.85
CA PHE A 25 -3.08 -7.63 2.09
C PHE A 25 -4.03 -8.48 2.93
N LYS A 26 -3.68 -8.78 4.19
CA LYS A 26 -4.63 -9.37 5.14
C LYS A 26 -5.63 -8.30 5.59
N PRO A 27 -6.90 -8.68 5.84
CA PRO A 27 -7.86 -7.75 6.41
C PRO A 27 -7.32 -7.21 7.75
N LEU A 28 -7.11 -5.90 7.79
CA LEU A 28 -6.63 -5.18 8.94
C LEU A 28 -7.71 -5.20 10.03
N SER A 29 -7.27 -5.43 11.27
CA SER A 29 -8.07 -5.17 12.47
C SER A 29 -8.58 -3.73 12.46
N ASP A 30 -9.71 -3.47 13.12
CA ASP A 30 -10.32 -2.13 13.16
C ASP A 30 -9.36 -1.03 13.61
N ALA A 31 -8.54 -1.31 14.64
CA ALA A 31 -7.52 -0.39 15.15
C ALA A 31 -6.47 -0.03 14.09
N LYS A 32 -5.88 -1.03 13.41
CA LYS A 32 -4.91 -0.80 12.33
C LYS A 32 -5.51 -0.07 11.14
N LEU A 33 -6.76 -0.36 10.80
CA LEU A 33 -7.46 0.33 9.72
C LEU A 33 -7.72 1.80 10.07
N GLN A 34 -8.01 2.09 11.33
CA GLN A 34 -8.17 3.47 11.81
C GLN A 34 -6.86 4.25 11.70
N ILE A 35 -5.74 3.66 12.14
CA ILE A 35 -4.40 4.26 12.00
C ILE A 35 -4.07 4.51 10.52
N LEU A 36 -4.37 3.54 9.64
CA LEU A 36 -4.14 3.70 8.20
C LEU A 36 -4.95 4.86 7.60
N LYS A 37 -6.20 5.06 8.02
CA LYS A 37 -7.02 6.19 7.57
C LYS A 37 -6.42 7.53 8.01
N GLU A 38 -5.91 7.60 9.24
CA GLU A 38 -5.28 8.81 9.77
C GLU A 38 -3.98 9.12 9.00
N ILE A 39 -3.16 8.11 8.73
CA ILE A 39 -1.96 8.28 7.90
C ILE A 39 -2.33 8.77 6.50
N CYS A 40 -3.32 8.13 5.85
CA CYS A 40 -3.75 8.53 4.50
C CYS A 40 -4.35 9.95 4.43
N ALA A 41 -4.83 10.50 5.55
CA ALA A 41 -5.36 11.86 5.62
C ALA A 41 -4.24 12.92 5.71
N ASP A 42 -3.07 12.55 6.24
CA ASP A 42 -1.96 13.46 6.52
C ASP A 42 -0.76 13.28 5.55
N ILE A 43 -0.69 12.13 4.86
CA ILE A 43 0.44 11.81 3.98
C ILE A 43 0.45 12.69 2.72
N ASP A 44 1.61 13.29 2.44
CA ASP A 44 1.89 14.05 1.22
C ASP A 44 2.94 13.27 0.38
N PRO A 45 2.59 12.81 -0.83
CA PRO A 45 3.47 11.97 -1.66
C PRO A 45 4.70 12.71 -2.20
N PHE A 46 4.76 14.04 -2.09
CA PHE A 46 5.88 14.87 -2.52
C PHE A 46 6.76 15.34 -1.37
N ARG A 47 6.42 14.97 -0.14
CA ARG A 47 7.19 15.33 1.06
C ARG A 47 7.82 14.09 1.70
N PRO A 48 8.98 14.24 2.35
CA PRO A 48 9.51 13.18 3.19
C PRO A 48 8.55 12.89 4.34
N LEU A 49 8.52 11.64 4.77
CA LEU A 49 7.69 11.22 5.90
C LEU A 49 8.23 11.82 7.19
N SER A 50 7.32 12.36 7.99
CA SER A 50 7.63 12.80 9.34
C SER A 50 7.91 11.60 10.24
N GLU A 51 8.74 11.79 11.26
CA GLU A 51 9.08 10.73 12.23
C GLU A 51 7.82 10.13 12.88
N GLU A 52 6.82 10.96 13.17
CA GLU A 52 5.52 10.52 13.67
C GLU A 52 4.79 9.57 12.71
N LEU A 53 4.78 9.87 11.41
CA LEU A 53 4.16 9.02 10.40
C LEU A 53 4.90 7.70 10.25
N THR A 54 6.24 7.75 10.28
CA THR A 54 7.09 6.54 10.23
C THR A 54 6.80 5.61 11.42
N LEU A 55 6.64 6.14 12.63
CA LEU A 55 6.30 5.32 13.81
C LEU A 55 4.92 4.67 13.65
N LYS A 56 3.90 5.42 13.23
CA LYS A 56 2.55 4.89 12.97
C LYS A 56 2.55 3.80 11.88
N LEU A 57 3.39 3.97 10.86
CA LEU A 57 3.59 2.98 9.80
C LEU A 57 4.20 1.68 10.33
N GLN A 58 5.16 1.77 11.24
CA GLN A 58 5.72 0.60 11.91
C GLN A 58 4.69 -0.13 12.79
N GLU A 59 3.78 0.58 13.46
CA GLU A 59 2.71 -0.02 14.26
C GLU A 59 1.76 -0.91 13.43
N ILE A 60 1.54 -0.53 12.16
CA ILE A 60 0.74 -1.33 11.22
C ILE A 60 1.57 -2.37 10.45
N GLY A 61 2.89 -2.42 10.66
CA GLY A 61 3.79 -3.43 10.10
C GLY A 61 4.56 -3.00 8.84
N VAL A 62 4.60 -1.71 8.52
CA VAL A 62 5.38 -1.17 7.39
C VAL A 62 6.79 -0.83 7.87
N GLN A 63 7.81 -1.52 7.36
CA GLN A 63 9.20 -1.41 7.85
C GLN A 63 10.19 -0.76 6.86
N GLU A 64 9.92 -0.74 5.56
CA GLU A 64 10.82 -0.17 4.55
C GLU A 64 10.14 0.95 3.74
N LEU A 65 10.72 2.15 3.83
CA LEU A 65 10.14 3.40 3.34
C LEU A 65 11.16 4.17 2.49
N GLU A 66 11.54 3.63 1.33
CA GLU A 66 12.53 4.29 0.46
C GLU A 66 11.92 5.40 -0.42
N ASP A 67 10.61 5.36 -0.69
CA ASP A 67 9.96 6.28 -1.60
C ASP A 67 8.56 6.69 -1.10
N PRO A 68 8.33 7.97 -0.72
CA PRO A 68 7.06 8.43 -0.17
C PRO A 68 5.91 8.36 -1.17
N PHE A 69 6.20 8.47 -2.47
CA PHE A 69 5.20 8.35 -3.53
C PHE A 69 4.72 6.90 -3.67
N LYS A 70 5.64 5.94 -3.74
CA LYS A 70 5.32 4.51 -3.79
C LYS A 70 4.62 4.06 -2.52
N LEU A 71 5.04 4.56 -1.36
CA LEU A 71 4.38 4.29 -0.09
C LEU A 71 2.94 4.78 -0.11
N THR A 72 2.71 6.04 -0.46
CA THR A 72 1.37 6.63 -0.47
C THR A 72 0.43 5.80 -1.36
N ASN A 73 0.89 5.41 -2.55
CA ASN A 73 0.13 4.54 -3.43
C ASN A 73 -0.14 3.16 -2.79
N HIS A 74 0.83 2.59 -2.09
CA HIS A 74 0.63 1.32 -1.40
C HIS A 74 -0.42 1.43 -0.30
N LEU A 75 -0.32 2.44 0.57
CA LEU A 75 -1.24 2.67 1.68
C LEU A 75 -2.68 2.91 1.19
N LEU A 76 -2.84 3.72 0.16
CA LEU A 76 -4.15 3.97 -0.47
C LEU A 76 -4.74 2.66 -1.00
N ARG A 77 -3.95 1.87 -1.73
CA ARG A 77 -4.40 0.58 -2.25
C ARG A 77 -4.81 -0.38 -1.14
N THR A 78 -4.01 -0.50 -0.08
CA THR A 78 -4.34 -1.32 1.09
C THR A 78 -5.65 -0.86 1.75
N LEU A 79 -5.86 0.45 1.88
CA LEU A 79 -7.08 1.01 2.43
C LEU A 79 -8.30 0.66 1.57
N GLU A 80 -8.19 0.81 0.25
CA GLU A 80 -9.24 0.46 -0.70
C GLU A 80 -9.61 -1.02 -0.64
N GLU A 81 -8.61 -1.91 -0.61
CA GLU A 81 -8.85 -3.35 -0.51
C GLU A 81 -9.54 -3.73 0.81
N ASN A 82 -9.14 -3.11 1.92
CA ASN A 82 -9.78 -3.33 3.22
C ASN A 82 -11.24 -2.85 3.25
N ILE A 83 -11.52 -1.71 2.63
CA ILE A 83 -12.89 -1.20 2.49
C ILE A 83 -13.72 -2.15 1.61
N ASN A 84 -13.16 -2.62 0.49
CA ASN A 84 -13.84 -3.52 -0.42
C ASN A 84 -14.13 -4.88 0.24
N TYR A 85 -13.16 -5.46 0.94
CA TYR A 85 -13.32 -6.69 1.70
C TYR A 85 -14.47 -6.60 2.71
N ARG A 86 -14.55 -5.50 3.45
CA ARG A 86 -15.63 -5.29 4.43
C ARG A 86 -16.99 -5.15 3.77
N ARG A 87 -17.08 -4.41 2.65
CA ARG A 87 -18.32 -4.30 1.86
C ARG A 87 -18.80 -5.65 1.35
N GLN A 88 -17.89 -6.48 0.84
CA GLN A 88 -18.22 -7.83 0.35
C GLN A 88 -18.71 -8.73 1.48
N ASN A 89 -18.07 -8.69 2.66
CA ASN A 89 -18.52 -9.46 3.82
C ASN A 89 -19.87 -8.97 4.38
N GLU A 90 -20.14 -7.66 4.36
CA GLU A 90 -21.45 -7.12 4.75
C GLU A 90 -22.56 -7.56 3.80
N GLN A 91 -22.29 -7.57 2.49
CA GLN A 91 -23.24 -8.06 1.48
C GLN A 91 -23.45 -9.58 1.59
N ALA A 92 -22.40 -10.36 1.85
CA ALA A 92 -22.49 -11.80 2.07
C ALA A 92 -23.28 -12.16 3.34
N SER A 93 -23.11 -11.38 4.42
CA SER A 93 -23.84 -11.55 5.68
C SER A 93 -25.34 -11.21 5.54
N ARG A 94 -25.70 -10.32 4.62
CA ARG A 94 -27.10 -10.00 4.28
C ARG A 94 -27.73 -11.00 3.32
N ALA A 95 -26.93 -11.78 2.59
CA ALA A 95 -27.40 -12.66 1.52
C ALA A 95 -27.72 -14.09 1.99
N THR A 96 -27.76 -14.40 3.29
CA THR A 96 -28.33 -15.67 3.78
C THR A 96 -29.85 -15.51 3.95
N PRO A 97 -30.69 -15.94 3.00
CA PRO A 97 -32.10 -16.11 3.28
C PRO A 97 -32.22 -17.24 4.30
N SER A 98 -32.83 -16.91 5.44
CA SER A 98 -33.42 -17.86 6.37
C SER A 98 -34.31 -18.81 5.56
N LYS A 99 -33.81 -20.01 5.27
CA LYS A 99 -34.64 -21.13 4.78
C LYS A 99 -35.16 -21.84 6.02
N HIS A 100 -36.34 -21.42 6.45
CA HIS A 100 -37.23 -22.21 7.30
C HIS A 100 -38.39 -22.73 6.44
#